data_AF-A0A3S4GW34-F1
#
_entry.id   AF-A0A3S4GW34-F1
#
_cell.length_a   1.000
_cell.length_b   1.000
_cell.length_c   1.000
_cell.angle_alpha   90.00
_cell.angle_beta   90.00
_cell.angle_gamma   90.00
#
_symmetry.space_group_name_H-M   'P 1'
#
loop_
_entity.id
_entity.type
_entity.pdbx_description
1 polymer ?
#
loop_
_entity_poly.entity_id
_entity_poly.type
_entity_poly.pdbx_seq_one_letter_code
_entity_poly.pdbx_strand_id
1 'polypeptide(L)'
;MESLTLQPIARVDGAINLPGSKSVSNRALLLAALACGKTVLTNLLDSDDVRHMLNALSALGLIILFLPIAPAVTSSVMAVHCARQAIWNCFSGNAGTAMRPLAAALCLGQNETVLTGEPRMKERPIGHLVDALRQGGGEY
;
A
#
# COMPACT_ATOMS: atom_id res chain seq x y z
N MET A 1 -11.91 17.97 19.73
CA MET A 1 -11.81 18.59 18.39
C MET A 1 -10.53 19.38 18.38
N GLU A 2 -9.54 18.97 17.59
CA GLU A 2 -8.28 19.71 17.48
C GLU A 2 -8.40 20.78 16.40
N SER A 3 -7.78 21.94 16.61
CA SER A 3 -7.78 23.03 15.63
C SER A 3 -6.42 23.71 15.60
N LEU A 4 -5.98 24.14 14.42
CA LEU A 4 -4.74 24.87 14.20
C LEU A 4 -5.06 26.15 13.43
N THR A 5 -4.74 27.32 14.01
CA THR A 5 -4.90 28.62 13.33
C THR A 5 -3.54 29.11 12.85
N LEU A 6 -3.38 29.22 11.54
CA LEU A 6 -2.17 29.79 10.92
C LEU A 6 -2.30 31.32 10.88
N GLN A 7 -1.30 32.03 11.39
CA GLN A 7 -1.20 33.49 11.29
C GLN A 7 -0.75 33.90 9.88
N PRO A 8 -1.02 35.15 9.43
CA PRO A 8 -0.57 35.62 8.12
C PRO A 8 0.94 35.50 7.93
N ILE A 9 1.37 34.91 6.81
CA ILE A 9 2.78 34.75 6.44
C ILE A 9 3.11 35.76 5.34
N ALA A 10 4.04 36.69 5.64
CA ALA A 10 4.38 37.80 4.72
C ALA A 10 5.27 37.39 3.54
N ARG A 11 6.10 36.35 3.70
CA ARG A 11 7.00 35.83 2.66
C ARG A 11 7.37 34.37 2.97
N VAL A 12 7.52 33.55 1.94
CA VAL A 12 8.04 32.17 2.02
C VAL A 12 9.27 32.08 1.10
N ASP A 13 10.36 31.53 1.62
CA ASP A 13 11.60 31.30 0.88
C ASP A 13 12.30 30.06 1.44
N GLY A 14 12.70 29.13 0.59
CA GLY A 14 13.30 27.86 1.00
C GLY A 14 13.08 26.72 0.00
N ALA A 15 13.60 25.54 0.35
CA ALA A 15 13.44 24.32 -0.41
C ALA A 15 12.79 23.24 0.46
N ILE A 16 11.92 22.44 -0.15
CA ILE A 16 11.24 21.33 0.52
C ILE A 16 11.64 20.04 -0.18
N ASN A 17 12.11 19.07 0.58
CA ASN A 17 12.23 17.71 0.08
C ASN A 17 10.86 17.04 0.19
N LEU A 18 10.26 16.71 -0.95
CA LEU A 18 8.93 16.12 -0.97
C LEU A 18 8.98 14.68 -0.45
N PRO A 19 7.99 14.27 0.37
CA PRO A 19 7.87 12.88 0.76
C PRO A 19 7.52 12.03 -0.47
N GLY A 20 7.68 10.72 -0.33
CA GLY A 20 7.29 9.76 -1.36
C GLY A 20 5.84 9.93 -1.83
N SER A 21 5.57 9.56 -3.09
CA SER A 21 4.20 9.55 -3.58
C SER A 21 3.44 8.36 -2.99
N LYS A 22 2.27 8.60 -2.41
CA LYS A 22 1.37 7.56 -1.88
C LYS A 22 1.03 6.51 -2.94
N SER A 23 0.59 6.95 -4.12
CA SER A 23 0.15 6.03 -5.16
C SER A 23 1.32 5.24 -5.75
N VAL A 24 2.52 5.84 -5.85
CA VAL A 24 3.72 5.13 -6.32
C VAL A 24 4.15 4.12 -5.27
N SER A 25 4.14 4.49 -3.98
CA SER A 25 4.50 3.61 -2.86
C SER A 25 3.64 2.34 -2.85
N ASN A 26 2.32 2.47 -2.90
CA ASN A 26 1.41 1.31 -2.89
C ASN A 26 1.56 0.41 -4.13
N ARG A 27 1.74 1.00 -5.32
CA ARG A 27 1.99 0.21 -6.54
C ARG A 27 3.34 -0.51 -6.49
N ALA A 28 4.39 0.19 -6.07
CA ALA A 28 5.73 -0.37 -5.99
C ALA A 28 5.79 -1.52 -4.98
N LEU A 29 5.12 -1.39 -3.83
CA LEU A 29 5.01 -2.47 -2.84
C LEU A 29 4.30 -3.71 -3.38
N LEU A 30 3.15 -3.53 -4.03
CA LEU A 30 2.42 -4.66 -4.61
C LEU A 30 3.20 -5.35 -5.73
N LEU A 31 3.84 -4.59 -6.63
CA LEU A 31 4.65 -5.15 -7.70
C LEU A 31 5.90 -5.85 -7.15
N ALA A 32 6.54 -5.28 -6.12
CA ALA A 32 7.64 -5.92 -5.42
C ALA A 32 7.22 -7.24 -4.76
N ALA A 33 5.98 -7.31 -4.28
CA ALA A 33 5.42 -8.53 -3.69
C ALA A 33 5.16 -9.63 -4.72
N LEU A 34 4.75 -9.26 -5.93
CA LEU A 34 4.49 -10.18 -7.03
C LEU A 34 5.75 -10.58 -7.81
N ALA A 35 6.81 -9.77 -7.72
CA ALA A 35 8.08 -10.03 -8.41
C ALA A 35 8.88 -11.16 -7.77
N CYS A 36 9.64 -11.88 -8.60
CA CYS A 36 10.62 -12.86 -8.10
C CYS A 36 11.92 -12.14 -7.72
N GLY A 37 12.45 -12.42 -6.52
CA GLY A 37 13.73 -11.88 -6.05
C GLY A 37 13.58 -10.81 -4.96
N LYS A 38 14.57 -9.93 -4.87
CA LYS A 38 14.64 -8.85 -3.87
C LYS A 38 14.47 -7.50 -4.54
N THR A 39 13.43 -6.75 -4.16
CA THR A 39 13.25 -5.36 -4.58
C THR A 39 13.65 -4.43 -3.44
N VAL A 40 14.49 -3.43 -3.72
CA VAL A 40 14.86 -2.39 -2.76
C VAL A 40 14.14 -1.10 -3.13
N LEU A 41 13.19 -0.68 -2.30
CA LEU A 41 12.44 0.56 -2.50
C LEU A 41 13.07 1.67 -1.67
N THR A 42 13.27 2.83 -2.29
CA THR A 42 13.73 4.06 -1.64
C THR A 42 12.69 5.15 -1.79
N ASN A 43 12.69 6.12 -0.89
CA ASN A 43 11.69 7.19 -0.85
C ASN A 43 10.24 6.71 -0.74
N LEU A 44 10.02 5.64 0.03
CA LEU A 44 8.67 5.16 0.33
C LEU A 44 7.98 6.12 1.30
N LEU A 45 6.72 6.47 1.01
CA LEU A 45 5.95 7.35 1.87
C LEU A 45 5.61 6.67 3.20
N ASP A 46 5.87 7.32 4.33
CA ASP A 46 5.26 6.97 5.61
C ASP A 46 3.92 7.67 5.76
N SER A 47 2.84 6.91 5.62
CA SER A 47 1.46 7.35 5.87
C SER A 47 0.60 6.15 6.25
N ASP A 48 -0.57 6.40 6.84
CA ASP A 48 -1.49 5.33 7.23
C ASP A 48 -1.84 4.42 6.04
N ASP A 49 -2.04 5.00 4.86
CA ASP A 49 -2.37 4.25 3.64
C ASP A 49 -1.27 3.27 3.22
N VAL A 50 0.01 3.66 3.34
CA VAL A 50 1.14 2.79 3.02
C VAL A 50 1.37 1.77 4.13
N ARG A 51 1.18 2.16 5.40
CA ARG A 51 1.24 1.24 6.55
C ARG A 51 0.18 0.14 6.44
N HIS A 52 -1.03 0.43 5.96
CA HIS A 52 -2.04 -0.59 5.69
C HIS A 52 -1.62 -1.57 4.58
N MET A 53 -1.01 -1.08 3.49
CA MET A 53 -0.47 -1.95 2.45
C MET A 53 0.64 -2.86 2.99
N LEU A 54 1.56 -2.31 3.78
CA LEU A 54 2.64 -3.09 4.41
C LEU A 54 2.08 -4.17 5.33
N ASN A 55 1.10 -3.84 6.17
CA ASN A 55 0.47 -4.80 7.06
C ASN A 55 -0.26 -5.90 6.29
N ALA A 56 -0.97 -5.53 5.21
CA ALA A 56 -1.61 -6.50 4.33
C ALA A 56 -0.55 -7.44 3.73
N LEU A 57 0.50 -6.93 3.11
CA LEU A 57 1.56 -7.74 2.52
C LEU A 57 2.29 -8.64 3.55
N SER A 58 2.55 -8.13 4.76
CA SER A 58 3.11 -8.94 5.85
C SER A 58 2.17 -10.07 6.29
N ALA A 59 0.86 -9.81 6.38
CA ALA A 59 -0.14 -10.84 6.70
C ALA A 59 -0.24 -11.91 5.59
N LEU A 60 0.13 -11.54 4.36
CA LEU A 60 0.22 -12.41 3.20
C LEU A 60 1.56 -13.17 3.12
N GLY A 61 2.36 -13.14 4.21
CA GLY A 61 3.58 -13.94 4.35
C GLY A 61 4.83 -13.31 3.73
N LEU A 62 4.78 -12.05 3.28
CA LEU A 62 5.97 -11.40 2.74
C LEU A 62 6.95 -11.00 3.83
N ILE A 63 8.23 -11.25 3.56
CA ILE A 63 9.32 -10.78 4.41
C ILE A 63 9.64 -9.35 3.99
N ILE A 64 9.35 -8.42 4.90
CA ILE A 64 9.57 -6.98 4.72
C ILE A 64 10.66 -6.55 5.71
N LEU A 65 11.78 -6.04 5.19
CA LEU A 65 12.91 -5.59 6.01
C LEU A 65 13.12 -4.09 5.84
N PHE A 66 13.15 -3.37 6.95
CA PHE A 66 13.59 -1.98 7.01
C PHE A 66 15.12 -1.94 7.03
N LEU A 67 15.70 -1.27 6.05
CA LEU A 67 17.15 -1.11 5.92
C LEU A 67 17.58 0.23 6.53
N PRO A 68 18.80 0.29 7.11
CA PRO A 68 19.35 1.53 7.66
C PRO A 68 19.43 2.61 6.57
N ILE A 69 19.08 3.82 6.95
CA ILE A 69 18.91 4.95 6.05
C ILE A 69 20.14 5.86 6.16
N ALA A 70 20.73 6.25 5.03
CA ALA A 70 21.73 7.32 5.00
C ALA A 70 21.06 8.68 5.31
N PRO A 71 21.73 9.64 5.95
CA PRO A 71 21.13 10.90 6.39
C PRO A 71 20.54 11.77 5.27
N ALA A 72 20.88 11.51 4.00
CA ALA A 72 20.34 12.20 2.83
C ALA A 72 19.06 11.55 2.24
N VAL A 73 18.67 10.37 2.72
CA VAL A 73 17.46 9.66 2.29
C VAL A 73 16.41 9.83 3.38
N THR A 74 15.33 10.53 3.06
CA THR A 74 14.32 11.00 4.04
C THR A 74 13.30 9.93 4.43
N SER A 75 13.41 8.72 3.91
CA SER A 75 12.28 7.80 3.82
C SER A 75 12.76 6.36 3.72
N SER A 76 11.94 5.45 4.26
CA SER A 76 12.30 4.06 4.53
C SER A 76 12.88 3.36 3.29
N VAL A 77 13.98 2.64 3.52
CA VAL A 77 14.51 1.70 2.54
C VAL A 77 13.94 0.33 2.87
N MET A 78 13.21 -0.27 1.93
CA MET A 78 12.52 -1.53 2.17
C MET A 78 13.00 -2.63 1.24
N ALA A 79 13.38 -3.78 1.78
CA ALA A 79 13.52 -5.00 0.99
C ALA A 79 12.26 -5.85 1.11
N VAL A 80 11.67 -6.20 -0.04
CA VAL A 80 10.53 -7.12 -0.12
C VAL A 80 11.00 -8.43 -0.75
N HIS A 81 10.73 -9.56 -0.08
CA HIS A 81 11.04 -10.90 -0.57
C HIS A 81 9.77 -11.76 -0.60
N CYS A 82 9.46 -12.31 -1.78
CA CYS A 82 8.32 -13.21 -1.96
C CYS A 82 8.78 -14.66 -1.74
N ALA A 83 8.37 -15.26 -0.61
CA ALA A 83 8.41 -16.71 -0.43
C ALA A 83 7.17 -17.30 -1.12
N ARG A 84 7.38 -18.23 -2.04
CA ARG A 84 6.44 -18.69 -3.07
C ARG A 84 5.14 -19.37 -2.58
N GLN A 85 4.81 -19.30 -1.28
CA GLN A 85 3.68 -20.00 -0.68
C GLN A 85 3.22 -19.24 0.58
N ALA A 86 2.09 -18.56 0.50
CA ALA A 86 1.35 -18.18 1.71
C ALA A 86 -0.12 -18.09 1.38
N ILE A 87 -0.93 -18.53 2.33
CA ILE A 87 -2.39 -18.52 2.32
C ILE A 87 -2.81 -17.09 2.71
N TRP A 88 -3.71 -16.48 1.94
CA TRP A 88 -3.94 -15.03 1.96
C TRP A 88 -5.15 -14.71 2.84
N ASN A 89 -4.93 -14.20 4.06
CA ASN A 89 -5.97 -13.57 4.87
C ASN A 89 -5.52 -12.14 5.17
N CYS A 90 -6.18 -11.11 4.62
CA CYS A 90 -5.69 -9.74 4.70
C CYS A 90 -6.77 -8.73 5.11
N PHE A 91 -6.44 -7.88 6.08
CA PHE A 91 -7.21 -6.70 6.47
C PHE A 91 -6.57 -5.46 5.83
N SER A 92 -7.34 -4.66 5.08
CA SER A 92 -6.84 -3.50 4.34
C SER A 92 -7.63 -2.24 4.69
N GLY A 93 -7.32 -1.62 5.85
CA GLY A 93 -7.92 -0.38 6.41
C GLY A 93 -8.60 0.64 5.46
N ASN A 94 -8.13 1.90 5.39
CA ASN A 94 -8.78 2.95 4.55
C ASN A 94 -7.99 3.33 3.28
N ALA A 95 -7.07 2.46 2.85
CA ALA A 95 -6.25 2.72 1.67
C ALA A 95 -6.97 2.30 0.38
N GLY A 96 -7.74 3.20 -0.24
CA GLY A 96 -8.43 2.89 -1.50
C GLY A 96 -7.48 2.57 -2.66
N THR A 97 -6.24 3.07 -2.57
CA THR A 97 -5.13 2.76 -3.50
C THR A 97 -4.45 1.41 -3.20
N ALA A 98 -4.74 0.79 -2.06
CA ALA A 98 -4.35 -0.59 -1.75
C ALA A 98 -5.51 -1.55 -2.06
N MET A 99 -6.73 -1.21 -1.63
CA MET A 99 -7.95 -2.01 -1.77
C MET A 99 -8.16 -2.53 -3.20
N ARG A 100 -8.20 -1.64 -4.21
CA ARG A 100 -8.49 -2.05 -5.60
C ARG A 100 -7.37 -2.89 -6.24
N PRO A 101 -6.08 -2.52 -6.13
CA PRO A 101 -5.01 -3.37 -6.64
C PRO A 101 -4.89 -4.71 -5.91
N LEU A 102 -5.06 -4.74 -4.58
CA LEU A 102 -5.04 -5.98 -3.80
C LEU A 102 -6.20 -6.90 -4.21
N ALA A 103 -7.40 -6.35 -4.37
CA ALA A 103 -8.56 -7.08 -4.89
C ALA A 103 -8.23 -7.82 -6.19
N ALA A 104 -7.64 -7.13 -7.17
CA ALA A 104 -7.24 -7.76 -8.42
C ALA A 104 -6.12 -8.80 -8.24
N ALA A 105 -5.11 -8.52 -7.41
CA ALA A 105 -3.98 -9.42 -7.21
C ALA A 105 -4.35 -10.71 -6.46
N LEU A 106 -5.28 -10.63 -5.50
CA LEU A 106 -5.73 -11.78 -4.69
C LEU A 106 -6.45 -12.82 -5.56
N CYS A 107 -7.10 -12.43 -6.65
CA CYS A 107 -7.72 -13.35 -7.61
C CYS A 107 -6.72 -14.25 -8.35
N LEU A 108 -5.41 -13.95 -8.30
CA LEU A 108 -4.38 -14.81 -8.88
C LEU A 108 -4.05 -16.00 -7.97
N GLY A 109 -4.46 -15.95 -6.70
CA GLY A 109 -4.28 -17.03 -5.73
C GLY A 109 -5.47 -18.00 -5.73
N GLN A 110 -5.36 -19.07 -4.93
CA GLN A 110 -6.42 -20.07 -4.72
C GLN A 110 -6.98 -20.04 -3.30
N ASN A 111 -6.93 -18.89 -2.63
CA ASN A 111 -7.29 -18.77 -1.22
C ASN A 111 -8.55 -17.92 -1.05
N GLU A 112 -9.36 -18.28 -0.07
CA GLU A 112 -10.45 -17.44 0.39
C GLU A 112 -9.87 -16.28 1.19
N THR A 113 -10.14 -15.03 0.76
CA THR A 113 -9.63 -13.82 1.41
C THR A 113 -10.76 -12.83 1.64
N VAL A 114 -10.90 -12.36 2.89
CA VAL A 114 -11.84 -11.29 3.22
C VAL A 114 -11.14 -9.94 3.14
N LEU A 115 -11.37 -9.19 2.07
CA LEU A 115 -10.84 -7.84 1.93
C LEU A 115 -11.84 -6.82 2.50
N THR A 116 -11.45 -6.15 3.59
CA THR A 116 -12.32 -5.19 4.32
C THR A 116 -11.55 -3.97 4.79
N GLY A 117 -12.29 -2.95 5.25
CA GLY A 117 -11.74 -1.66 5.67
C GLY A 117 -12.66 -0.89 6.62
N GLU A 118 -12.30 0.36 6.90
CA GLU A 118 -13.08 1.30 7.72
C GLU A 118 -14.50 1.55 7.17
N PRO A 119 -15.45 2.04 7.98
CA PRO A 119 -16.83 2.29 7.53
C PRO A 119 -16.91 3.09 6.22
N ARG A 120 -16.10 4.15 6.11
CA ARG A 120 -16.05 5.00 4.91
C ARG A 120 -15.56 4.25 3.67
N MET A 121 -14.73 3.22 3.81
CA MET A 121 -14.27 2.39 2.69
C MET A 121 -15.43 1.56 2.12
N LYS A 122 -16.30 1.04 2.98
CA LYS A 122 -17.45 0.20 2.59
C LYS A 122 -18.51 0.97 1.80
N GLU A 123 -18.49 2.29 1.89
CA GLU A 123 -19.35 3.19 1.11
C GLU A 123 -18.78 3.53 -0.28
N ARG A 124 -17.52 3.16 -0.57
CA ARG A 124 -16.86 3.52 -1.83
C ARG A 124 -17.11 2.43 -2.88
N PRO A 125 -17.57 2.78 -4.09
CA PRO A 125 -17.91 1.78 -5.10
C PRO A 125 -16.66 1.05 -5.63
N ILE A 126 -16.77 -0.27 -5.73
CA ILE A 126 -15.78 -1.17 -6.35
C ILE A 126 -16.40 -2.10 -7.41
N GLY A 127 -17.73 -2.06 -7.61
CA GLY A 127 -18.47 -2.98 -8.47
C GLY A 127 -17.90 -3.15 -9.88
N HIS A 128 -17.57 -2.04 -10.57
CA HIS A 128 -16.99 -2.12 -11.93
C HIS A 128 -15.70 -2.94 -12.00
N LEU A 129 -14.87 -2.91 -10.94
CA LEU A 129 -13.67 -3.74 -10.88
C LEU A 129 -14.04 -5.21 -10.66
N VAL A 130 -14.98 -5.50 -9.75
CA VAL A 130 -15.45 -6.86 -9.49
C VAL A 130 -16.07 -7.48 -10.73
N ASP A 131 -16.89 -6.74 -11.47
CA ASP A 131 -17.52 -7.21 -12.71
C ASP A 131 -16.46 -7.55 -13.77
N ALA A 132 -15.41 -6.73 -13.90
CA ALA A 132 -14.29 -7.00 -14.80
C ALA A 132 -13.47 -8.23 -14.36
N LEU A 133 -13.26 -8.42 -13.05
CA LEU A 133 -12.53 -9.57 -12.51
C LEU A 133 -13.33 -10.88 -12.71
N ARG A 134 -14.66 -10.84 -12.54
CA ARG A 134 -15.55 -11.98 -12.82
C ARG A 134 -15.52 -12.40 -14.28
N GLN A 135 -15.47 -11.43 -15.21
CA GLN A 135 -15.29 -11.73 -16.65
C GLN A 135 -13.95 -12.43 -16.92
N GLY A 136 -12.92 -12.15 -16.11
CA GLY A 136 -11.62 -12.82 -16.15
C GLY A 136 -11.57 -14.16 -15.41
N GLY A 137 -12.68 -14.66 -14.88
CA GLY A 137 -12.75 -15.93 -14.12
C GLY A 137 -12.47 -15.80 -12.63
N GLY A 138 -12.36 -14.57 -12.09
CA GLY A 138 -12.22 -14.35 -10.65
C GLY A 138 -13.52 -14.64 -9.90
N GLU A 139 -13.43 -15.39 -8.81
CA GLU A 139 -14.54 -15.65 -7.89
C GLU A 139 -14.54 -14.59 -6.77
N TYR A 140 -15.69 -13.94 -6.55
CA TYR A 140 -15.92 -12.82 -5.63
C TYR A 140 -17.28 -12.91 -4.96
#